data_AF-A0A533WY51-F1
#
_entry.id   AF-A0A533WY51-F1
#
_cell.length_a   1.000
_cell.length_b   1.000
_cell.length_c   1.000
_cell.angle_alpha   90.00
_cell.angle_beta   90.00
_cell.angle_gamma   90.00
#
_symmetry.space_group_name_H-M   'P 1'
#
loop_
_entity.id
_entity.type
_entity.pdbx_description
1 polymer ?
#
loop_
_entity_poly.entity_id
_entity_poly.type
_entity_poly.pdbx_seq_one_letter_code
_entity_poly.pdbx_strand_id
1 'polypeptide(L)'
;MAGINRFCVMATLQAARAHMLGLKLDEAYSWGLNRACYSEDTYVLTENGWKLHSDVSNAERIMVFSPRDDKIWYEKPNALHVYQYSGKMVHFRTKLVDILTTPEHTIVYKWGSNRPWRITQAKELVKKRVVLPAVADWDCKESDMGWVEVPQFLKRNGSIGPTLLSAVKIPIPTWLELAGYYLSEGGMDSKNHYNFTLAQSKKKPDYIDKIRYILRCLPFHSHEYSDDTMVRWNVGNKQLCE
;
A
#
# COMPACT_ATOMS: atom_id res chain seq x y z
N MET A 1 26.97 21.13 14.82
CA MET A 1 25.63 21.47 15.32
C MET A 1 24.73 20.28 15.03
N ALA A 2 24.41 19.49 16.06
CA ALA A 2 23.66 18.25 15.90
C ALA A 2 22.17 18.57 15.66
N GLY A 3 21.64 18.10 14.53
CA GLY A 3 20.22 18.17 14.20
C GLY A 3 19.39 17.47 15.27
N ILE A 4 18.37 18.17 15.73
CA ILE A 4 17.42 17.73 16.74
C ILE A 4 16.29 16.99 15.99
N ASN A 5 16.23 15.67 16.09
CA ASN A 5 15.26 14.84 15.35
C ASN A 5 14.04 14.52 16.22
N ARG A 6 12.83 14.62 15.64
CA ARG A 6 11.53 14.48 16.33
C ARG A 6 10.94 13.08 16.06
N PHE A 7 10.59 12.32 17.09
CA PHE A 7 10.18 10.91 16.93
C PHE A 7 8.81 10.62 17.51
N CYS A 8 7.93 9.82 16.88
CA CYS A 8 6.59 9.58 17.42
C CYS A 8 6.13 8.12 17.68
N VAL A 9 5.32 7.95 18.74
CA VAL A 9 4.73 6.67 19.19
C VAL A 9 3.36 6.51 18.55
N MET A 10 3.12 5.35 17.94
CA MET A 10 1.78 4.97 17.48
C MET A 10 1.08 4.14 18.54
N ALA A 11 -0.02 4.69 19.10
CA ALA A 11 -0.89 4.05 20.08
C ALA A 11 -1.57 2.76 19.58
N THR A 12 -1.41 2.39 18.31
CA THR A 12 -2.03 1.20 17.70
C THR A 12 -1.45 -0.12 18.20
N LEU A 13 -0.18 -0.12 18.63
CA LEU A 13 0.41 -1.26 19.36
C LEU A 13 -0.19 -1.44 20.76
N GLN A 14 -0.75 -0.39 21.37
CA GLN A 14 -1.39 -0.48 22.69
C GLN A 14 -2.75 -1.16 22.59
N ALA A 15 -3.56 -0.82 21.58
CA ALA A 15 -4.85 -1.48 21.33
C ALA A 15 -4.69 -2.96 20.96
N ALA A 16 -3.76 -3.28 20.04
CA ALA A 16 -3.44 -4.67 19.70
C ALA A 16 -2.90 -5.47 20.89
N ARG A 17 -2.09 -4.84 21.76
CA ARG A 17 -1.58 -5.43 23.00
C ARG A 17 -2.68 -5.65 24.05
N ALA A 18 -3.57 -4.68 24.25
CA ALA A 18 -4.72 -4.78 25.16
C ALA A 18 -5.56 -6.00 24.78
N HIS A 19 -5.87 -6.08 23.49
CA HIS A 19 -6.69 -7.13 22.93
C HIS A 19 -6.01 -8.51 22.94
N MET A 20 -4.68 -8.57 22.76
CA MET A 20 -3.89 -9.82 22.87
C MET A 20 -3.76 -10.34 24.30
N LEU A 21 -3.59 -9.45 25.27
CA LEU A 21 -3.36 -9.82 26.67
C LEU A 21 -4.65 -9.90 27.49
N GLY A 22 -5.81 -9.63 26.88
CA GLY A 22 -7.09 -9.54 27.58
C GLY A 22 -7.14 -8.40 28.60
N LEU A 23 -6.27 -7.41 28.44
CA LEU A 23 -6.14 -6.26 29.34
C LEU A 23 -7.10 -5.16 28.87
N LYS A 24 -7.58 -4.35 29.82
CA LYS A 24 -8.29 -3.13 29.45
C LYS A 24 -7.32 -2.19 28.70
N LEU A 25 -7.85 -1.34 27.82
CA LEU A 25 -7.02 -0.50 26.93
C LEU A 25 -6.04 0.40 27.71
N ASP A 26 -6.44 0.82 28.92
CA ASP A 26 -5.67 1.58 29.90
C ASP A 26 -4.58 0.78 30.64
N GLU A 27 -4.60 -0.54 30.57
CA GLU A 27 -3.58 -1.41 31.17
C GLU A 27 -2.54 -1.87 30.14
N ALA A 28 -2.78 -1.61 28.85
CA ALA A 28 -1.94 -2.04 27.73
C ALA A 28 -0.88 -1.02 27.31
N TYR A 29 -0.45 -0.15 28.22
CA TYR A 29 0.68 0.72 27.98
C TYR A 29 1.92 -0.09 27.61
N SER A 30 2.70 0.41 26.65
CA SER A 30 4.06 -0.08 26.41
C SER A 30 4.78 -0.05 27.74
N TRP A 31 5.22 -1.21 28.25
CA TRP A 31 5.92 -1.43 29.52
C TRP A 31 6.74 -0.20 29.94
N GLY A 32 6.09 0.70 30.69
CA GLY A 32 6.68 1.80 31.46
C GLY A 32 7.63 2.79 30.77
N LEU A 33 7.73 2.90 29.43
CA LEU A 33 8.75 3.76 28.82
C LEU A 33 8.18 4.80 27.87
N ASN A 34 8.14 6.03 28.40
CA ASN A 34 7.83 7.30 27.75
C ASN A 34 8.79 7.68 26.59
N ARG A 35 9.46 6.71 25.95
CA ARG A 35 10.52 6.90 24.92
C ARG A 35 10.55 5.82 23.84
N ALA A 36 9.47 5.06 23.66
CA ALA A 36 9.41 3.95 22.70
C ALA A 36 8.97 4.42 21.29
N CYS A 37 9.88 4.96 20.46
CA CYS A 37 9.51 5.60 19.18
C CYS A 37 10.10 4.93 17.93
N TYR A 38 9.50 5.26 16.78
CA TYR A 38 10.07 5.09 15.44
C TYR A 38 10.90 6.31 15.03
N SER A 39 11.76 6.15 14.02
CA SER A 39 12.52 7.25 13.41
C SER A 39 11.62 8.25 12.70
N GLU A 40 12.05 9.52 12.59
CA GLU A 40 11.26 10.63 12.02
C GLU A 40 10.85 10.43 10.55
N ASP A 41 11.63 9.65 9.81
CA ASP A 41 11.41 9.27 8.41
C ASP A 41 10.48 8.06 8.22
N THR A 42 9.88 7.55 9.30
CA THR A 42 8.98 6.39 9.24
C THR A 42 7.63 6.77 8.62
N TYR A 43 7.23 6.03 7.58
CA TYR A 43 5.90 6.13 6.98
C TYR A 43 4.92 5.18 7.66
N VAL A 44 3.66 5.59 7.69
CA VAL A 44 2.53 4.77 8.13
C VAL A 44 1.45 4.76 7.06
N LEU A 45 0.78 3.62 6.95
CA LEU A 45 -0.32 3.46 6.01
C LEU A 45 -1.59 4.04 6.65
N THR A 46 -2.11 5.11 6.06
CA THR A 46 -3.39 5.72 6.44
C THR A 46 -4.49 5.31 5.48
N GLU A 47 -5.75 5.57 5.83
CA GLU A 47 -6.88 5.37 4.91
C GLU A 47 -6.76 6.20 3.62
N ASN A 48 -5.95 7.26 3.63
CA ASN A 48 -5.65 8.12 2.48
C ASN A 48 -4.26 7.83 1.86
N GLY A 49 -3.69 6.66 2.13
CA GLY A 49 -2.39 6.24 1.61
C GLY A 49 -1.23 6.44 2.57
N TRP A 50 0.01 6.29 2.07
CA TRP A 50 1.22 6.41 2.87
C TRP A 50 1.52 7.86 3.23
N LYS A 51 1.77 8.10 4.52
CA LYS A 51 2.22 9.40 5.03
C LYS A 51 3.37 9.22 6.00
N LEU A 52 4.22 10.24 6.14
CA LEU A 52 5.10 10.29 7.29
C LEU A 52 4.24 10.29 8.55
N HIS A 53 4.66 9.57 9.58
CA HIS A 53 3.88 9.51 10.81
C HIS A 53 3.75 10.89 11.50
N SER A 54 4.62 11.85 11.20
CA SER A 54 4.51 13.26 11.59
C SER A 54 3.36 14.00 10.91
N ASP A 55 2.94 13.53 9.74
CA ASP A 55 1.97 14.19 8.86
C ASP A 55 0.56 13.60 9.00
N VAL A 56 0.41 12.57 9.85
CA VAL A 56 -0.89 11.99 10.18
C VAL A 56 -1.70 13.00 10.98
N SER A 57 -2.89 13.32 10.51
CA SER A 57 -3.78 14.19 11.27
C SER A 57 -4.48 13.41 12.38
N ASN A 58 -4.87 14.11 13.45
CA ASN A 58 -5.64 13.51 14.55
C ASN A 58 -7.00 12.93 14.13
N ALA A 59 -7.49 13.23 12.91
CA ALA A 59 -8.76 12.71 12.40
C ALA A 59 -8.60 11.42 11.60
N GLU A 60 -7.38 11.12 11.13
CA GLU A 60 -7.13 10.02 10.21
C GLU A 60 -6.97 8.68 10.92
N ARG A 61 -7.43 7.64 10.22
CA ARG A 61 -7.23 6.26 10.65
C ARG A 61 -5.96 5.70 10.02
N ILE A 62 -5.22 4.94 10.82
CA ILE A 62 -4.00 4.26 10.39
C ILE A 62 -4.20 2.76 10.43
N MET A 63 -3.45 2.05 9.58
CA MET A 63 -3.49 0.60 9.53
C MET A 63 -2.94 0.01 10.83
N VAL A 64 -3.71 -0.88 11.43
CA VAL A 64 -3.39 -1.61 12.65
C VAL A 64 -3.27 -3.07 12.32
N PHE A 65 -2.32 -3.72 12.96
CA PHE A 65 -2.11 -5.16 12.87
C PHE A 65 -2.41 -5.82 14.21
N SER A 66 -3.25 -6.87 14.21
CA SER A 66 -3.49 -7.71 15.37
C SER A 66 -2.69 -9.01 15.29
N PRO A 67 -1.78 -9.26 16.24
CA PRO A 67 -1.03 -10.50 16.28
C PRO A 67 -1.85 -11.68 16.85
N ARG A 68 -3.11 -11.45 17.26
CA ARG A 68 -4.00 -12.50 17.80
C ARG A 68 -4.66 -13.32 16.68
N ASP A 69 -5.16 -12.62 15.68
CA ASP A 69 -5.97 -13.15 14.57
C ASP A 69 -5.31 -12.96 13.20
N ASP A 70 -4.10 -12.37 13.17
CA ASP A 70 -3.34 -12.12 11.93
C ASP A 70 -4.09 -11.22 10.94
N LYS A 71 -4.86 -10.27 11.49
CA LYS A 71 -5.72 -9.34 10.72
C LYS A 71 -5.24 -7.90 10.77
N ILE A 72 -5.64 -7.14 9.76
CA ILE A 72 -5.43 -5.68 9.69
C ILE A 72 -6.75 -4.90 9.49
N TRP A 73 -6.83 -3.71 10.07
CA TRP A 73 -7.94 -2.76 9.91
C TRP A 73 -7.45 -1.32 10.12
N TYR A 74 -8.26 -0.34 9.72
CA TYR A 74 -7.99 1.06 9.99
C TYR A 74 -8.56 1.49 11.34
N GLU A 75 -7.76 2.11 12.20
CA GLU A 75 -8.20 2.66 13.49
C GLU A 75 -7.63 4.05 13.72
N LYS A 76 -8.41 4.89 14.43
CA LYS A 76 -7.97 6.23 14.82
C LYS A 76 -6.95 6.11 15.98
N PRO A 77 -5.74 6.68 15.87
CA PRO A 77 -4.81 6.68 16.98
C PRO A 77 -5.34 7.56 18.13
N ASN A 78 -5.16 7.11 19.37
CA ASN A 78 -5.59 7.88 20.55
C ASN A 78 -4.79 9.18 20.72
N ALA A 79 -3.49 9.14 20.41
CA ALA A 79 -2.59 10.28 20.47
C ALA A 79 -1.37 10.04 19.59
N LEU A 80 -0.79 11.15 19.11
CA LEU A 80 0.53 11.20 18.49
C LEU A 80 1.51 11.75 19.51
N HIS A 81 2.49 10.95 19.91
CA HIS A 81 3.44 11.35 20.94
C HIS A 81 4.80 11.64 20.33
N VAL A 82 5.30 12.86 20.42
CA VAL A 82 6.62 13.22 19.87
C VAL A 82 7.67 13.35 20.98
N TYR A 83 8.83 12.74 20.81
CA TYR A 83 9.94 12.78 21.77
C TYR A 83 11.26 13.13 21.10
N GLN A 84 12.12 13.78 21.87
CA GLN A 84 13.53 13.96 21.53
C GLN A 84 14.31 12.73 21.97
N TYR A 85 15.10 12.17 21.06
CA TYR A 85 15.94 11.01 21.34
C TYR A 85 17.34 11.21 20.78
N SER A 86 18.35 10.97 21.62
CA SER A 86 19.75 10.93 21.23
C SER A 86 20.35 9.63 21.75
N GLY A 87 20.73 8.74 20.85
CA GLY A 87 21.23 7.43 21.20
C GLY A 87 21.23 6.45 20.04
N LYS A 88 21.64 5.21 20.32
CA LYS A 88 21.62 4.13 19.34
C LYS A 88 20.21 3.60 19.14
N MET A 89 19.83 3.35 17.90
CA MET A 89 18.55 2.76 17.53
C MET A 89 18.74 1.35 16.97
N VAL A 90 17.67 0.57 16.90
CA VAL A 90 17.63 -0.78 16.32
C VAL A 90 16.97 -0.71 14.95
N HIS A 91 17.75 -1.08 13.93
CA HIS A 91 17.31 -1.11 12.54
C HIS A 91 16.90 -2.52 12.14
N PHE A 92 15.67 -2.67 11.66
CA PHE A 92 15.17 -3.91 11.08
C PHE A 92 14.97 -3.71 9.58
N ARG A 93 15.73 -4.46 8.78
CA ARG A 93 15.71 -4.33 7.33
C ARG A 93 15.55 -5.68 6.63
N THR A 94 14.54 -5.76 5.78
CA THR A 94 14.22 -6.89 4.90
C THR A 94 13.77 -6.35 3.54
N LYS A 95 13.33 -7.23 2.63
CA LYS A 95 12.72 -6.81 1.36
C LYS A 95 11.35 -6.14 1.53
N LEU A 96 10.65 -6.41 2.63
CA LEU A 96 9.26 -5.96 2.86
C LEU A 96 9.14 -4.91 3.97
N VAL A 97 10.12 -4.83 4.87
CA VAL A 97 10.08 -3.97 6.06
C VAL A 97 11.43 -3.29 6.22
N ASP A 98 11.42 -1.98 6.39
CA ASP A 98 12.58 -1.15 6.70
C ASP A 98 12.16 -0.15 7.80
N ILE A 99 12.47 -0.48 9.06
CA ILE A 99 12.06 0.32 10.23
C ILE A 99 13.22 0.55 11.19
N LEU A 100 13.33 1.77 11.71
CA LEU A 100 14.32 2.16 12.71
C LEU A 100 13.61 2.57 14.00
N THR A 101 13.95 1.92 15.11
CA THR A 101 13.22 2.10 16.38
C THR A 101 14.16 2.32 17.55
N THR A 102 13.68 2.99 18.59
CA THR A 102 14.41 3.05 19.86
C THR A 102 14.57 1.64 20.47
N PRO A 103 15.64 1.35 21.24
CA PRO A 103 15.89 0.01 21.80
C PRO A 103 14.75 -0.54 22.67
N GLU A 104 14.00 0.36 23.31
CA GLU A 104 12.89 0.03 24.21
C GLU A 104 11.55 -0.14 23.47
N HIS A 105 11.52 0.15 22.16
CA HIS A 105 10.30 0.03 21.36
C HIS A 105 9.82 -1.41 21.32
N THR A 106 8.52 -1.60 21.50
CA THR A 106 7.92 -2.92 21.53
C THR A 106 7.69 -3.42 20.10
N ILE A 107 8.26 -4.57 19.76
CA ILE A 107 8.22 -5.17 18.43
C ILE A 107 7.40 -6.44 18.47
N VAL A 108 6.44 -6.54 17.55
CA VAL A 108 5.73 -7.77 17.23
C VAL A 108 6.57 -8.59 16.25
N TYR A 109 6.77 -9.87 16.54
CA TYR A 109 7.64 -10.72 15.74
C TYR A 109 7.27 -12.21 15.81
N LYS A 110 7.77 -13.00 14.85
CA LYS A 110 7.76 -14.48 14.86
C LYS A 110 9.19 -15.01 14.66
N TRP A 111 9.50 -16.20 15.20
CA TRP A 111 10.77 -16.90 14.93
C TRP A 111 10.82 -17.59 13.55
N GLY A 112 9.70 -17.58 12.82
CA GLY A 112 9.52 -18.17 11.50
C GLY A 112 8.05 -18.12 11.10
N SER A 113 7.73 -18.29 9.82
CA SER A 113 6.38 -18.03 9.28
C SER A 113 5.26 -18.82 9.97
N ASN A 114 5.50 -20.08 10.32
CA ASN A 114 4.51 -20.98 10.93
C ASN A 114 4.52 -20.98 12.48
N ARG A 115 5.12 -19.95 13.10
CA ARG A 115 5.19 -19.82 14.56
C ARG A 115 4.21 -18.75 15.03
N PRO A 116 3.70 -18.80 16.28
CA PRO A 116 2.82 -17.76 16.80
C PRO A 116 3.54 -16.42 16.97
N TRP A 117 2.79 -15.33 16.85
CA TRP A 117 3.29 -13.98 17.13
C TRP A 117 3.73 -13.84 18.59
N ARG A 118 4.77 -13.05 18.79
CA ARG A 118 5.37 -12.71 20.08
C ARG A 118 5.64 -11.23 20.14
N ILE A 119 5.80 -10.72 21.35
CA ILE A 119 6.06 -9.31 21.62
C ILE A 119 7.28 -9.22 22.54
N THR A 120 8.26 -8.41 22.18
CA THR A 120 9.41 -8.08 23.03
C THR A 120 9.96 -6.69 22.68
N GLN A 121 10.94 -6.19 23.43
CA GLN A 121 11.61 -4.93 23.09
C GLN A 121 12.62 -5.10 21.94
N ALA A 122 12.81 -4.06 21.14
CA ALA A 122 13.69 -4.08 19.97
C ALA A 122 15.13 -4.52 20.31
N LYS A 123 15.66 -4.08 21.47
CA LYS A 123 17.01 -4.46 21.94
C LYS A 123 17.20 -5.97 22.10
N GLU A 124 16.14 -6.69 22.46
CA GLU A 124 16.17 -8.14 22.65
C GLU A 124 16.22 -8.90 21.31
N LEU A 125 15.98 -8.22 20.20
CA LEU A 125 15.99 -8.79 18.85
C LEU A 125 17.27 -8.49 18.08
N VAL A 126 18.19 -7.73 18.66
CA VAL A 126 19.49 -7.39 18.04
C VAL A 126 20.26 -8.68 17.73
N LYS A 127 20.74 -8.79 16.48
CA LYS A 127 21.44 -9.98 15.93
C LYS A 127 20.59 -11.25 15.89
N LYS A 128 19.26 -11.17 16.09
CA LYS A 128 18.37 -12.32 15.98
C LYS A 128 17.62 -12.28 14.65
N ARG A 129 17.44 -13.45 14.02
CA ARG A 129 16.64 -13.57 12.81
C ARG A 129 15.17 -13.72 13.21
N VAL A 130 14.36 -12.74 12.83
CA VAL A 130 12.93 -12.69 13.13
C VAL A 130 12.13 -12.33 11.88
N VAL A 131 10.86 -12.68 11.89
CA VAL A 131 9.86 -12.22 10.92
C VAL A 131 9.04 -11.12 11.57
N LEU A 132 8.92 -9.99 10.90
CA LEU A 132 8.06 -8.88 11.29
C LEU A 132 6.74 -8.94 10.52
N PRO A 133 5.64 -8.37 11.07
CA PRO A 133 4.40 -8.24 10.33
C PRO A 133 4.63 -7.35 9.10
N ALA A 134 4.35 -7.91 7.93
CA ALA A 134 4.51 -7.25 6.64
C ALA A 134 3.29 -7.44 5.73
N VAL A 135 2.58 -8.57 5.94
CA VAL A 135 1.35 -8.95 5.24
C VAL A 135 0.46 -9.62 6.27
N ALA A 136 -0.84 -9.38 6.15
CA ALA A 136 -1.87 -9.92 7.03
C ALA A 136 -3.22 -9.83 6.32
N ASP A 137 -4.20 -10.59 6.80
CA ASP A 137 -5.53 -10.61 6.20
C ASP A 137 -6.26 -9.30 6.49
N TRP A 138 -6.66 -8.60 5.45
CA TRP A 138 -7.44 -7.39 5.60
C TRP A 138 -8.89 -7.74 5.85
N ASP A 139 -9.43 -7.28 6.98
CA ASP A 139 -10.88 -7.30 7.22
C ASP A 139 -11.52 -6.21 6.35
N CYS A 140 -11.63 -6.52 5.07
CA CYS A 140 -12.27 -5.67 4.09
C CYS A 140 -13.77 -5.70 4.36
N LYS A 141 -14.30 -4.61 4.90
CA LYS A 141 -15.73 -4.33 4.78
C LYS A 141 -15.94 -3.97 3.31
N GLU A 142 -16.56 -4.88 2.57
CA GLU A 142 -16.86 -4.71 1.14
C GLU A 142 -17.18 -3.25 0.84
N SER A 143 -16.39 -2.65 -0.03
CA SER A 143 -16.73 -1.35 -0.58
C SER A 143 -17.93 -1.52 -1.49
N ASP A 144 -18.99 -0.72 -1.30
CA ASP A 144 -20.17 -0.69 -2.17
C ASP A 144 -19.86 -0.34 -3.65
N MET A 145 -18.59 -0.01 -3.96
CA MET A 145 -18.12 0.25 -5.32
C MET A 145 -17.97 -1.06 -6.09
N GLY A 146 -19.00 -1.43 -6.86
CA GLY A 146 -18.90 -2.50 -7.86
C GLY A 146 -18.15 -2.09 -9.13
N TRP A 147 -18.00 -0.79 -9.39
CA TRP A 147 -17.54 -0.24 -10.67
C TRP A 147 -16.73 1.04 -10.51
N VAL A 148 -15.78 1.25 -11.43
CA VAL A 148 -15.14 2.54 -11.71
C VAL A 148 -15.86 3.21 -12.88
N GLU A 149 -16.20 4.48 -12.73
CA GLU A 149 -16.73 5.30 -13.82
C GLU A 149 -15.59 6.00 -14.54
N VAL A 150 -15.34 5.60 -15.79
CA VAL A 150 -14.47 6.33 -16.70
C VAL A 150 -15.29 7.48 -17.30
N PRO A 151 -14.88 8.75 -17.10
CA PRO A 151 -15.73 9.90 -17.38
C PRO A 151 -16.02 10.05 -18.87
N GLN A 152 -17.15 10.68 -19.17
CA GLN A 152 -17.49 11.07 -20.54
C GLN A 152 -16.45 12.05 -21.08
N PHE A 153 -16.16 11.97 -22.38
CA PHE A 153 -15.15 12.82 -23.00
C PHE A 153 -15.60 13.39 -24.34
N LEU A 154 -15.41 14.68 -24.54
CA LEU A 154 -15.74 15.36 -25.80
C LEU A 154 -14.54 15.31 -26.75
N LYS A 155 -14.57 14.38 -27.72
CA LYS A 155 -13.55 14.28 -28.77
C LYS A 155 -13.77 15.38 -29.81
N ARG A 156 -12.88 16.37 -29.83
CA ARG A 156 -12.80 17.38 -30.90
C ARG A 156 -11.80 16.91 -31.96
N ASN A 157 -12.32 16.53 -33.14
CA ASN A 157 -11.51 16.16 -34.28
C ASN A 157 -11.61 17.26 -35.36
N GLY A 158 -10.73 18.27 -35.32
CA GLY A 158 -10.57 19.24 -36.41
C GLY A 158 -11.86 19.63 -37.15
N SER A 159 -11.90 19.39 -38.46
CA SER A 159 -12.98 19.78 -39.38
C SER A 159 -14.31 19.03 -39.21
N ILE A 160 -14.40 18.09 -38.26
CA ILE A 160 -15.61 17.30 -37.98
C ILE A 160 -16.13 17.72 -36.59
N GLY A 161 -17.45 17.92 -36.48
CA GLY A 161 -18.10 18.33 -35.24
C GLY A 161 -17.72 17.43 -34.04
N PRO A 162 -17.82 17.95 -32.81
CA PRO A 162 -17.41 17.23 -31.62
C PRO A 162 -18.20 15.93 -31.45
N THR A 163 -17.50 14.83 -31.17
CA THR A 163 -18.12 13.53 -30.86
C THR A 163 -18.05 13.30 -29.35
N LEU A 164 -19.19 13.04 -28.72
CA LEU A 164 -19.25 12.69 -27.31
C LEU A 164 -18.98 11.19 -27.13
N LEU A 165 -17.96 10.86 -26.34
CA LEU A 165 -17.74 9.53 -25.81
C LEU A 165 -18.46 9.45 -24.47
N SER A 166 -19.43 8.54 -24.35
CA SER A 166 -20.19 8.33 -23.11
C SER A 166 -19.29 7.84 -21.98
N ALA A 167 -19.71 8.12 -20.75
CA ALA A 167 -19.08 7.53 -19.57
C ALA A 167 -19.22 6.00 -19.61
N VAL A 168 -18.20 5.29 -19.14
CA VAL A 168 -18.22 3.82 -19.12
C VAL A 168 -17.97 3.30 -17.72
N LYS A 169 -18.70 2.23 -17.35
CA LYS A 169 -18.56 1.55 -16.07
C LYS A 169 -17.71 0.30 -16.26
N ILE A 170 -16.63 0.19 -15.50
CA ILE A 170 -15.73 -0.97 -15.53
C ILE A 170 -15.79 -1.63 -14.14
N PRO A 171 -16.04 -2.95 -14.04
CA PRO A 171 -16.02 -3.65 -12.76
C PRO A 171 -14.68 -3.45 -12.03
N ILE A 172 -14.71 -3.24 -10.71
CA ILE A 172 -13.49 -3.02 -9.90
C ILE A 172 -12.45 -4.13 -10.10
N PRO A 173 -12.80 -5.43 -10.11
CA PRO A 173 -11.81 -6.49 -10.36
C PRO A 173 -11.10 -6.34 -11.72
N THR A 174 -11.85 -5.99 -12.76
CA THR A 174 -11.32 -5.75 -14.11
C THR A 174 -10.39 -4.54 -14.13
N TRP A 175 -10.79 -3.45 -13.45
CA TRP A 175 -9.99 -2.23 -13.36
C TRP A 175 -8.68 -2.45 -12.59
N LEU A 176 -8.73 -3.15 -11.46
CA LEU A 176 -7.54 -3.42 -10.65
C LEU A 176 -6.57 -4.37 -11.35
N GLU A 177 -7.07 -5.37 -12.10
CA GLU A 177 -6.21 -6.22 -12.92
C GLU A 177 -5.52 -5.41 -14.05
N LEU A 178 -6.26 -4.54 -14.74
CA LEU A 178 -5.68 -3.62 -15.73
C LEU A 178 -4.62 -2.70 -15.11
N ALA A 179 -4.91 -2.11 -13.95
CA ALA A 179 -3.99 -1.23 -13.24
C ALA A 179 -2.71 -1.98 -12.82
N GLY A 180 -2.84 -3.24 -12.41
CA GLY A 180 -1.70 -4.12 -12.12
C GLY A 180 -0.78 -4.27 -13.32
N TYR A 181 -1.33 -4.61 -14.50
CA TYR A 181 -0.54 -4.71 -15.73
C TYR A 181 0.05 -3.37 -16.17
N TYR A 182 -0.68 -2.27 -15.99
CA TYR A 182 -0.15 -0.95 -16.31
C TYR A 182 1.08 -0.60 -15.48
N LEU A 183 1.04 -0.87 -14.17
CA LEU A 183 2.15 -0.58 -13.27
C LEU A 183 3.39 -1.44 -13.57
N SER A 184 3.21 -2.68 -14.05
CA SER A 184 4.32 -3.60 -14.31
C SER A 184 4.85 -3.53 -15.74
N GLU A 185 3.97 -3.42 -16.74
CA GLU A 185 4.26 -3.62 -18.17
C GLU A 185 3.76 -2.45 -19.04
N GLY A 186 3.21 -1.41 -18.42
CA GLY A 186 2.50 -0.35 -19.10
C GLY A 186 3.31 0.91 -19.39
N GLY A 187 2.78 1.69 -20.32
CA GLY A 187 3.23 3.04 -20.64
C GLY A 187 2.09 3.86 -21.19
N MET A 188 2.18 5.18 -21.06
CA MET A 188 1.14 6.09 -21.54
C MET A 188 1.77 7.29 -22.23
N ASP A 189 1.27 7.61 -23.42
CA ASP A 189 1.45 8.92 -24.05
C ASP A 189 0.11 9.67 -23.94
N SER A 190 0.17 10.89 -23.42
CA SER A 190 -0.98 11.80 -23.33
C SER A 190 -0.70 13.15 -23.99
N LYS A 191 0.49 13.34 -24.55
CA LYS A 191 0.94 14.63 -25.12
C LYS A 191 0.60 14.74 -26.60
N ASN A 192 0.94 13.70 -27.37
CA ASN A 192 0.78 13.72 -28.83
C ASN A 192 -0.29 12.72 -29.28
N HIS A 193 -0.20 11.50 -28.75
CA HIS A 193 -1.13 10.43 -29.06
C HIS A 193 -1.68 9.92 -27.74
N TYR A 194 -2.97 10.11 -27.48
CA TYR A 194 -3.66 9.55 -26.30
C TYR A 194 -3.68 8.03 -26.38
N ASN A 195 -2.58 7.41 -25.97
CA ASN A 195 -2.30 6.01 -26.20
C ASN A 195 -1.76 5.36 -24.94
N PHE A 196 -2.56 4.42 -24.43
CA PHE A 196 -2.18 3.50 -23.38
C PHE A 196 -1.56 2.26 -24.01
N THR A 197 -0.39 1.82 -23.52
CA THR A 197 0.36 0.71 -24.08
C THR A 197 0.66 -0.32 -23.01
N LEU A 198 0.53 -1.60 -23.33
CA LEU A 198 1.05 -2.73 -22.54
C LEU A 198 2.03 -3.54 -23.40
N ALA A 199 3.12 -4.03 -22.83
CA ALA A 199 4.07 -4.88 -23.55
C ALA A 199 4.52 -6.07 -22.71
N GLN A 200 4.39 -7.29 -23.23
CA GLN A 200 4.74 -8.52 -22.52
C GLN A 200 5.71 -9.38 -23.33
N SER A 201 6.76 -9.88 -22.67
CA SER A 201 7.71 -10.80 -23.29
C SER A 201 7.08 -12.17 -23.59
N LYS A 202 7.36 -12.71 -24.78
CA LYS A 202 6.97 -14.07 -25.21
C LYS A 202 7.57 -15.19 -24.35
N LYS A 203 8.57 -14.90 -23.51
CA LYS A 203 9.09 -15.83 -22.50
C LYS A 203 8.05 -16.22 -21.44
N LYS A 204 6.97 -15.46 -21.29
CA LYS A 204 5.89 -15.69 -20.32
C LYS A 204 4.52 -15.71 -21.01
N PRO A 205 4.19 -16.77 -21.77
CA PRO A 205 2.97 -16.82 -22.58
C PRO A 205 1.68 -16.71 -21.75
N ASP A 206 1.66 -17.25 -20.53
CA ASP A 206 0.46 -17.19 -19.67
C ASP A 206 0.00 -15.76 -19.39
N TYR A 207 0.93 -14.80 -19.27
CA TYR A 207 0.59 -13.38 -19.04
C TYR A 207 0.06 -12.73 -20.31
N ILE A 208 0.49 -13.18 -21.49
CA ILE A 208 -0.02 -12.70 -22.78
C ILE A 208 -1.51 -13.04 -22.88
N ASP A 209 -1.89 -14.26 -22.52
CA ASP A 209 -3.30 -14.67 -22.59
C ASP A 209 -4.17 -13.93 -21.57
N LYS A 210 -3.66 -13.68 -20.37
CA LYS A 210 -4.37 -12.86 -19.36
C LYS A 210 -4.53 -11.41 -19.81
N ILE A 211 -3.48 -10.77 -20.34
CA ILE A 211 -3.55 -9.41 -20.87
C ILE A 211 -4.53 -9.34 -22.05
N ARG A 212 -4.51 -10.33 -22.94
CA ARG A 212 -5.46 -10.39 -24.06
C ARG A 212 -6.90 -10.57 -23.58
N TYR A 213 -7.13 -11.38 -22.55
CA TYR A 213 -8.44 -11.55 -21.93
C TYR A 213 -8.95 -10.24 -21.32
N ILE A 214 -8.14 -9.58 -20.48
CA ILE A 214 -8.58 -8.36 -19.80
C ILE A 214 -8.89 -7.24 -20.79
N LEU A 215 -8.08 -7.07 -21.84
CA LEU A 215 -8.30 -6.06 -22.88
C LEU A 215 -9.60 -6.30 -23.66
N ARG A 216 -10.04 -7.55 -23.83
CA ARG A 216 -11.34 -7.88 -24.45
C ARG A 216 -12.54 -7.61 -23.53
N CYS A 217 -12.34 -7.66 -22.21
CA CYS A 217 -13.38 -7.30 -21.23
C CYS A 217 -13.59 -5.79 -21.13
N LEU A 218 -12.61 -5.00 -21.59
CA LEU A 218 -12.71 -3.54 -21.56
C LEU A 218 -13.57 -3.00 -22.70
N PRO A 219 -14.25 -1.87 -22.49
CA PRO A 219 -15.08 -1.21 -23.50
C PRO A 219 -14.24 -0.45 -24.57
N PHE A 220 -12.95 -0.74 -24.67
CA PHE A 220 -12.00 0.01 -25.49
C PHE A 220 -11.41 -0.90 -26.55
N HIS A 221 -11.26 -0.39 -27.77
CA HIS A 221 -10.59 -1.13 -28.82
C HIS A 221 -9.08 -1.14 -28.60
N SER A 222 -8.46 -2.32 -28.65
CA SER A 222 -7.03 -2.51 -28.53
C SER A 222 -6.44 -3.08 -29.82
N HIS A 223 -5.29 -2.57 -30.25
CA HIS A 223 -4.51 -3.14 -31.35
C HIS A 223 -3.35 -3.96 -30.81
N GLU A 224 -3.27 -5.24 -31.21
CA GLU A 224 -2.18 -6.15 -30.86
C GLU A 224 -1.09 -6.14 -31.94
N TYR A 225 0.16 -6.01 -31.52
CA TYR A 225 1.36 -6.07 -32.33
C TYR A 225 2.27 -7.15 -31.74
N SER A 226 2.93 -7.92 -32.59
CA SER A 226 3.78 -9.04 -32.16
C SER A 226 5.09 -9.00 -32.94
N ASP A 227 6.21 -9.01 -32.24
CA ASP A 227 7.55 -9.16 -32.80
C ASP A 227 8.18 -10.48 -32.34
N ASP A 228 9.42 -10.79 -32.70
CA ASP A 228 10.06 -12.07 -32.36
C ASP A 228 10.18 -12.32 -30.85
N THR A 229 10.16 -11.28 -30.02
CA THR A 229 10.50 -11.34 -28.60
C THR A 229 9.36 -10.95 -27.66
N MET A 230 8.41 -10.13 -28.12
CA MET A 230 7.37 -9.51 -27.31
C MET A 230 6.04 -9.40 -28.06
N VAL A 231 4.98 -9.21 -27.29
CA VAL A 231 3.65 -8.81 -27.76
C VAL A 231 3.33 -7.47 -27.11
N ARG A 232 2.78 -6.53 -27.89
CA ARG A 232 2.41 -5.19 -27.45
C ARG A 232 0.95 -4.93 -27.78
N TRP A 233 0.24 -4.25 -26.89
CA TRP A 233 -1.11 -3.77 -27.11
C TRP A 233 -1.17 -2.26 -26.96
N ASN A 234 -1.81 -1.60 -27.92
CA ASN A 234 -2.08 -0.16 -27.88
C ASN A 234 -3.58 0.07 -27.77
N VAL A 235 -3.99 0.87 -26.79
CA VAL A 235 -5.37 1.32 -26.59
C VAL A 235 -5.39 2.82 -26.82
N GLY A 236 -5.85 3.22 -28.00
CA GLY A 236 -6.01 4.61 -28.39
C GLY A 236 -7.29 5.19 -27.80
N ASN A 237 -7.30 5.51 -26.50
CA ASN A 237 -8.44 6.16 -25.86
C ASN A 237 -8.00 7.28 -24.92
N LYS A 238 -8.52 8.49 -25.22
CA LYS A 238 -8.27 9.69 -24.42
C LYS A 238 -8.86 9.64 -23.02
N GLN A 239 -10.00 8.97 -22.82
CA GLN A 239 -10.63 8.78 -21.50
C GLN A 239 -9.78 7.95 -20.55
N LEU A 240 -8.88 7.10 -21.06
CA LEU A 240 -7.94 6.32 -20.25
C LEU A 240 -6.63 7.09 -19.97
N CYS A 241 -6.37 8.16 -20.71
CA CYS A 241 -5.10 8.89 -20.67
C CYS A 241 -5.18 10.27 -19.99
N GLU A 242 -6.36 10.64 -19.49
CA GLU A 242 -6.64 11.83 -18.68
C GLU A 242 -6.99 11.41 -17.24
#